data_AF-A0A9P1GJZ8-F1
#
_entry.id   AF-A0A9P1GJZ8-F1
#
_cell.length_a   1.000
_cell.length_b   1.000
_cell.length_c   1.000
_cell.angle_alpha   90.00
_cell.angle_beta   90.00
_cell.angle_gamma   90.00
#
_symmetry.space_group_name_H-M   'P 1'
#
loop_
_entity.id
_entity.type
_entity.pdbx_description
1 polymer ?
#
loop_
_entity_poly.entity_id
_entity_poly.type
_entity_poly.pdbx_seq_one_letter_code
_entity_poly.pdbx_strand_id
1 'polypeptide(L)'
;MYSPTRRFAMFHAWSPLRPLGPLAASRSAGLAAGEVPSSRGFSSKGYRIRRVRYPWKTEVQKMTWELLKQDMVSYFQNVPERDSTVHIRADPWPRFTMKEFLLEKDLLPGVISKYGPNRKVTFNKNEMEAIAFDEPNGHLSNLFKGRLFRVYIGKWIEECVVTDVSTHPVEQELMFVRFDRHIPGRMTVVPIPVSISGLWGCPGYRKGGHVEVALPTVNCEVVGEKIPPPLVVDVSQLHLEQPFGKITLRDMLPLLPPDGTVRFSRDYSMDEEVITCYDPKALGEVPLPHDWQDPNFNHRGGRYHLTYTGFWPKQTTRS
;
A
#
# COMPACT_ATOMS: atom_id res chain seq x y z
N MET A 1 0.63 39.27 28.49
CA MET A 1 1.53 38.92 29.61
C MET A 1 1.73 37.41 29.59
N TYR A 2 3.00 36.98 29.51
CA TYR A 2 3.59 35.65 29.80
C TYR A 2 2.72 34.70 30.65
N SER A 3 2.68 33.37 30.55
CA SER A 3 3.49 32.32 29.90
C SER A 3 2.71 30.99 30.10
N PRO A 4 2.80 29.99 29.20
CA PRO A 4 2.19 28.67 29.36
C PRO A 4 3.17 27.64 29.96
N THR A 5 2.77 26.91 31.01
CA THR A 5 3.54 25.79 31.55
C THR A 5 3.26 24.49 30.79
N ARG A 6 4.14 24.15 29.85
CA ARG A 6 4.41 22.75 29.43
C ARG A 6 5.30 22.08 30.48
N ARG A 7 4.98 20.85 30.89
CA ARG A 7 5.96 19.90 31.44
C ARG A 7 5.88 18.61 30.63
N PHE A 8 6.82 18.47 29.70
CA PHE A 8 7.27 17.19 29.17
C PHE A 8 8.31 16.63 30.14
N ALA A 9 8.14 15.38 30.57
CA ALA A 9 9.16 14.65 31.31
C ALA A 9 10.12 13.99 30.29
N MET A 10 11.42 14.25 30.45
CA MET A 10 12.51 13.50 29.81
C MET A 10 13.28 12.70 30.87
N PHE A 11 13.96 11.65 30.37
CA PHE A 11 15.14 10.96 30.91
C PHE A 11 14.97 9.92 32.03
N HIS A 12 15.25 8.66 31.67
CA HIS A 12 16.18 7.75 32.34
C HIS A 12 16.67 6.74 31.28
N ALA A 13 17.89 6.22 31.23
CA ALA A 13 19.21 6.60 31.72
C ALA A 13 20.18 5.65 30.97
N TRP A 14 21.26 6.18 30.39
CA TRP A 14 22.42 5.38 30.01
C TRP A 14 23.23 5.03 31.27
N SER A 15 23.81 3.83 31.32
CA SER A 15 24.99 3.56 32.15
C SER A 15 25.94 2.61 31.41
N PRO A 16 27.24 2.91 31.34
CA PRO A 16 28.23 2.16 30.57
C PRO A 16 29.18 1.31 31.45
N LEU A 17 29.82 0.32 30.81
CA LEU A 17 31.12 -0.31 31.10
C LEU A 17 31.28 -1.25 32.32
N ARG A 18 31.77 -2.47 32.03
CA ARG A 18 32.83 -3.18 32.79
C ARG A 18 33.41 -4.36 31.96
N PRO A 19 34.59 -4.93 32.30
CA PRO A 19 35.78 -4.83 31.46
C PRO A 19 36.31 -6.16 30.89
N LEU A 20 37.28 -6.01 29.98
CA LEU A 20 38.15 -7.02 29.39
C LEU A 20 38.98 -7.78 30.46
N GLY A 21 39.04 -9.11 30.33
CA GLY A 21 40.07 -9.97 30.92
C GLY A 21 40.70 -10.86 29.82
N PRO A 22 42.01 -11.18 29.86
CA PRO A 22 42.71 -11.89 28.79
C PRO A 22 42.95 -13.39 29.06
N LEU A 23 43.52 -14.07 28.06
CA LEU A 23 44.11 -15.44 28.01
C LEU A 23 43.09 -16.54 27.63
N ALA A 24 43.37 -17.54 26.77
CA ALA A 24 44.62 -18.04 26.22
C ALA A 24 44.37 -18.71 24.84
N ALA A 25 45.44 -18.83 24.06
CA ALA A 25 45.47 -19.53 22.79
C ALA A 25 45.41 -21.06 22.95
N SER A 26 44.72 -21.74 22.04
CA SER A 26 44.95 -23.15 21.74
C SER A 26 44.86 -23.39 20.23
N ARG A 27 45.94 -23.93 19.67
CA ARG A 27 46.09 -24.36 18.27
C ARG A 27 45.53 -25.78 18.08
N SER A 28 44.91 -26.01 16.92
CA SER A 28 44.92 -27.28 16.16
C SER A 28 44.38 -26.99 14.74
N ALA A 29 45.23 -27.02 13.70
CA ALA A 29 45.29 -28.06 12.66
C ALA A 29 43.89 -28.45 12.11
N GLY A 30 43.52 -28.35 10.84
CA GLY A 30 44.20 -28.18 9.56
C GLY A 30 43.38 -28.99 8.55
N LEU A 31 42.88 -28.40 7.46
CA LEU A 31 42.31 -29.10 6.30
C LEU A 31 42.28 -28.15 5.10
N ALA A 32 42.88 -28.60 4.01
CA ALA A 32 43.11 -27.87 2.77
C ALA A 32 41.82 -27.69 1.96
N ALA A 33 41.58 -26.48 1.45
CA ALA A 33 40.52 -26.16 0.51
C ALA A 33 41.13 -25.53 -0.75
N GLY A 34 40.68 -26.02 -1.90
CA GLY A 34 41.19 -25.71 -3.23
C GLY A 34 41.05 -24.24 -3.63
N GLU A 35 41.90 -23.88 -4.59
CA GLU A 35 42.08 -22.54 -5.12
C GLU A 35 40.83 -22.04 -5.86
N VAL A 36 40.22 -20.97 -5.34
CA VAL A 36 39.31 -20.10 -6.09
C VAL A 36 40.14 -18.95 -6.66
N PRO A 37 40.03 -18.60 -7.96
CA PRO A 37 40.81 -17.51 -8.52
C PRO A 37 40.40 -16.21 -7.83
N SER A 38 41.34 -15.65 -7.08
CA SER A 38 41.18 -14.42 -6.32
C SER A 38 40.70 -13.31 -7.25
N SER A 39 39.52 -12.74 -6.97
CA SER A 39 39.18 -11.40 -7.41
C SER A 39 40.40 -10.51 -7.14
N ARG A 40 40.82 -9.69 -8.11
CA ARG A 40 41.90 -8.71 -7.94
C ARG A 40 41.51 -7.70 -6.86
N GLY A 41 41.60 -8.11 -5.60
CA GLY A 41 41.58 -7.24 -4.46
C GLY A 41 42.85 -6.41 -4.54
N PHE A 42 42.67 -5.09 -4.57
CA PHE A 42 43.76 -4.15 -4.43
C PHE A 42 44.52 -4.52 -3.14
N SER A 43 45.67 -5.18 -3.29
CA SER A 43 46.48 -5.65 -2.16
C SER A 43 47.07 -4.42 -1.49
N SER A 44 46.43 -3.96 -0.41
CA SER A 44 46.93 -2.89 0.46
C SER A 44 48.13 -3.32 1.32
N LYS A 45 48.89 -4.33 0.88
CA LYS A 45 50.16 -4.71 1.52
C LYS A 45 51.18 -3.60 1.29
N GLY A 46 51.19 -2.62 2.19
CA GLY A 46 52.13 -1.50 2.21
C GLY A 46 51.50 -0.17 2.62
N TYR A 47 50.19 0.00 2.47
CA TYR A 47 49.50 1.22 2.89
C TYR A 47 48.89 1.04 4.27
N ARG A 48 49.51 1.64 5.30
CA ARG A 48 48.82 1.90 6.57
C ARG A 48 47.76 2.97 6.33
N ILE A 49 46.54 2.56 5.99
CA ILE A 49 45.39 3.45 5.96
C ILE A 49 45.13 3.90 7.41
N ARG A 50 45.69 5.05 7.80
CA ARG A 50 45.30 5.73 9.04
C ARG A 50 43.88 6.24 8.84
N ARG A 51 42.89 5.52 9.36
CA ARG A 51 41.53 6.05 9.51
C ARG A 51 41.56 7.16 10.55
N VAL A 52 41.83 8.38 10.12
CA VAL A 52 41.70 9.57 10.98
C VAL A 52 40.21 9.77 11.23
N ARG A 53 39.78 9.55 12.47
CA ARG A 53 38.39 9.75 12.88
C ARG A 53 38.21 11.24 13.14
N TYR A 54 37.58 11.94 12.22
CA TYR A 54 37.28 13.36 12.34
C TYR A 54 36.00 13.55 13.17
N PRO A 55 36.08 13.98 14.45
CA PRO A 55 34.91 14.09 15.32
C PRO A 55 33.88 15.06 14.77
N TRP A 56 34.36 16.18 14.22
CA TRP A 56 33.56 17.24 13.59
C TRP A 56 32.71 16.74 12.41
N LYS A 57 33.14 15.72 11.66
CA LYS A 57 32.33 15.17 10.56
C LYS A 57 31.07 14.49 11.10
N THR A 58 31.18 13.82 12.24
CA THR A 58 30.05 13.21 12.96
C THR A 58 29.11 14.27 13.52
N GLU A 59 29.66 15.37 14.04
CA GLU A 59 28.88 16.50 14.57
C GLU A 59 28.13 17.21 13.44
N VAL A 60 28.81 17.51 12.33
CA VAL A 60 28.21 18.07 11.12
C VAL A 60 27.11 17.16 10.60
N GLN A 61 27.34 15.84 10.50
CA GLN A 61 26.30 14.89 10.09
C GLN A 61 25.06 14.91 11.00
N LYS A 62 25.25 15.02 12.32
CA LYS A 62 24.13 15.15 13.27
C LYS A 62 23.37 16.45 13.05
N MET A 63 24.07 17.58 12.93
CA MET A 63 23.46 18.88 12.65
C MET A 63 22.71 18.89 11.32
N THR A 64 23.28 18.30 10.26
CA THR A 64 22.61 18.17 8.96
C THR A 64 21.35 17.32 9.07
N TRP A 65 21.37 16.24 9.84
CA TRP A 65 20.19 15.40 10.06
C TRP A 65 19.09 16.13 10.85
N GLU A 66 19.46 16.89 11.87
CA GLU A 66 18.51 17.70 12.64
C GLU A 66 17.83 18.77 11.77
N LEU A 67 18.61 19.47 10.93
CA LEU A 67 18.09 20.44 9.96
C LEU A 67 17.17 19.76 8.94
N LEU A 68 17.61 18.66 8.33
CA LEU A 68 16.80 17.93 7.35
C LEU A 68 15.51 17.41 7.97
N LYS A 69 15.56 16.92 9.22
CA LYS A 69 14.37 16.50 9.96
C LYS A 69 13.42 17.67 10.21
N GLN A 70 13.93 18.85 10.60
CA GLN A 70 13.13 20.05 10.78
C GLN A 70 12.48 20.49 9.46
N ASP A 71 13.26 20.51 8.37
CA ASP A 71 12.77 20.84 7.04
C ASP A 71 11.69 19.86 6.59
N MET A 72 11.90 18.55 6.77
CA MET A 72 10.89 17.53 6.47
C MET A 72 9.62 17.73 7.29
N VAL A 73 9.74 17.93 8.61
CA VAL A 73 8.56 18.17 9.47
C VAL A 73 7.82 19.43 9.05
N SER A 74 8.54 20.52 8.78
CA SER A 74 7.94 21.78 8.32
C SER A 74 7.26 21.62 6.96
N TYR A 75 7.87 20.87 6.04
CA TYR A 75 7.29 20.52 4.76
C TYR A 75 5.98 19.76 4.95
N PHE A 76 5.98 18.68 5.74
CA PHE A 76 4.76 17.88 5.96
C PHE A 76 3.68 18.61 6.76
N GLN A 77 4.04 19.56 7.63
CA GLN A 77 3.08 20.42 8.33
C GLN A 77 2.43 21.45 7.40
N ASN A 78 3.15 21.89 6.37
CA ASN A 78 2.67 22.88 5.41
C ASN A 78 1.97 22.24 4.20
N VAL A 79 2.07 20.92 4.01
CA VAL A 79 1.32 20.20 2.98
C VAL A 79 -0.16 20.19 3.38
N PRO A 80 -1.07 20.64 2.50
CA PRO A 80 -2.50 20.61 2.79
C PRO A 80 -2.95 19.17 3.10
N GLU A 81 -3.94 19.02 3.98
CA GLU A 81 -4.58 17.73 4.22
C GLU A 81 -4.93 17.09 2.87
N ARG A 82 -4.58 15.80 2.71
CA ARG A 82 -4.88 15.06 1.49
C ARG A 82 -6.40 15.00 1.33
N ASP A 83 -6.93 15.83 0.45
CA ASP A 83 -8.33 15.83 0.07
C ASP A 83 -8.49 15.04 -1.23
N SER A 84 -9.38 14.05 -1.21
CA SER A 84 -9.70 13.20 -2.36
C SER A 84 -11.03 13.59 -3.01
N THR A 85 -11.63 14.71 -2.59
CA THR A 85 -12.90 15.19 -3.13
C THR A 85 -12.80 15.52 -4.62
N VAL A 86 -13.82 15.09 -5.36
CA VAL A 86 -13.93 15.30 -6.81
C VAL A 86 -15.17 16.12 -7.10
N HIS A 87 -15.03 17.12 -7.97
CA HIS A 87 -16.12 17.98 -8.42
C HIS A 87 -16.50 17.56 -9.83
N ILE A 88 -17.77 17.19 -10.05
CA ILE A 88 -18.23 16.79 -11.39
C ILE A 88 -19.60 17.36 -11.73
N ARG A 89 -19.80 17.70 -12.99
CA ARG A 89 -21.09 18.18 -13.51
C ARG A 89 -21.94 17.01 -14.01
N ALA A 90 -23.24 17.08 -13.73
CA ALA A 90 -24.20 16.10 -14.17
C ALA A 90 -25.47 16.77 -14.67
N ASP A 91 -26.01 16.23 -15.76
CA ASP A 91 -27.28 16.65 -16.32
C ASP A 91 -28.39 15.68 -15.91
N PRO A 92 -29.66 16.15 -15.85
CA PRO A 92 -30.77 15.25 -15.59
C PRO A 92 -30.96 14.27 -16.75
N TRP A 93 -31.19 13.01 -16.43
CA TRP A 93 -31.43 11.98 -17.45
C TRP A 93 -32.68 12.35 -18.27
N PRO A 94 -32.59 12.42 -19.62
CA PRO A 94 -33.73 12.71 -20.48
C PRO A 94 -34.88 11.70 -20.36
N ARG A 95 -36.12 12.16 -20.49
CA ARG A 95 -37.28 11.26 -20.40
C ARG A 95 -37.29 10.27 -21.56
N PHE A 96 -37.72 9.04 -21.28
CA PHE A 96 -37.90 7.96 -22.26
C PHE A 96 -36.63 7.56 -23.05
N THR A 97 -35.44 7.84 -22.51
CA THR A 97 -34.18 7.46 -23.13
C THR A 97 -33.60 6.21 -22.47
N MET A 98 -33.26 5.21 -23.29
CA MET A 98 -32.58 3.99 -22.83
C MET A 98 -31.11 4.25 -22.52
N LYS A 99 -30.48 3.35 -21.76
CA LYS A 99 -29.08 3.49 -21.35
C LYS A 99 -28.12 3.38 -22.54
N GLU A 100 -28.41 2.51 -23.51
CA GLU A 100 -27.52 2.27 -24.66
C GLU A 100 -27.35 3.55 -25.49
N PHE A 101 -28.46 4.26 -25.74
CA PHE A 101 -28.46 5.50 -26.50
C PHE A 101 -27.70 6.65 -25.81
N LEU A 102 -27.59 6.61 -24.48
CA LEU A 102 -26.77 7.59 -23.75
C LEU A 102 -25.29 7.26 -23.92
N LEU A 103 -24.92 5.99 -23.83
CA LEU A 103 -23.54 5.53 -24.00
C LEU A 103 -23.03 5.80 -25.42
N GLU A 104 -23.87 5.61 -26.45
CA GLU A 104 -23.57 5.97 -27.84
C GLU A 104 -23.29 7.48 -28.04
N LYS A 105 -23.73 8.32 -27.11
CA LYS A 105 -23.52 9.79 -27.12
C LYS A 105 -22.42 10.25 -26.16
N ASP A 106 -21.58 9.33 -25.70
CA ASP A 106 -20.54 9.58 -24.69
C ASP A 106 -21.10 10.15 -23.37
N LEU A 107 -22.34 9.80 -23.04
CA LEU A 107 -22.98 10.15 -21.77
C LEU A 107 -23.06 8.90 -20.89
N LEU A 108 -22.49 9.00 -19.70
CA LEU A 108 -22.51 7.93 -18.70
C LEU A 108 -23.80 8.01 -17.88
N PRO A 109 -24.69 7.00 -17.95
CA PRO A 109 -25.88 6.97 -17.10
C PRO A 109 -25.53 6.70 -15.64
N GLY A 110 -26.22 7.38 -14.73
CA GLY A 110 -26.08 7.14 -13.30
C GLY A 110 -27.33 7.42 -12.48
N VAL A 111 -27.32 6.92 -11.25
CA VAL A 111 -28.43 7.09 -10.29
C VAL A 111 -27.87 7.50 -8.94
N ILE A 112 -28.51 8.50 -8.32
CA ILE A 112 -28.23 8.95 -6.97
C ILE A 112 -29.39 8.52 -6.04
N SER A 113 -29.06 7.79 -4.98
CA SER A 113 -30.02 7.14 -4.06
C SER A 113 -29.73 7.38 -2.56
N LYS A 114 -30.40 6.61 -1.70
CA LYS A 114 -30.30 6.53 -0.23
C LYS A 114 -31.03 7.61 0.56
N TYR A 115 -30.50 8.83 0.63
CA TYR A 115 -31.10 9.88 1.44
C TYR A 115 -31.88 10.86 0.57
N GLY A 116 -33.22 10.81 0.60
CA GLY A 116 -34.07 11.69 -0.23
C GLY A 116 -34.50 11.05 -1.56
N PRO A 117 -35.10 11.82 -2.49
CA PRO A 117 -35.70 11.28 -3.71
C PRO A 117 -34.64 10.73 -4.66
N ASN A 118 -34.89 9.59 -5.29
CA ASN A 118 -33.94 9.04 -6.28
C ASN A 118 -33.83 9.97 -7.50
N ARG A 119 -32.60 10.27 -7.93
CA ARG A 119 -32.34 11.10 -9.12
C ARG A 119 -31.60 10.29 -10.17
N LYS A 120 -32.11 10.33 -11.40
CA LYS A 120 -31.41 9.80 -12.57
C LYS A 120 -30.63 10.94 -13.22
N VAL A 121 -29.35 10.71 -13.43
CA VAL A 121 -28.41 11.71 -13.93
C VAL A 121 -27.56 11.12 -15.06
N THR A 122 -26.97 12.00 -15.86
CA THR A 122 -26.04 11.67 -16.93
C THR A 122 -24.77 12.49 -16.73
N PHE A 123 -23.62 11.84 -16.84
CA PHE A 123 -22.30 12.46 -16.72
C PHE A 123 -21.59 12.45 -18.08
N ASN A 124 -20.57 13.29 -18.23
CA ASN A 124 -19.63 13.13 -19.33
C ASN A 124 -18.82 11.85 -19.12
N LYS A 125 -18.87 10.92 -20.08
CA LYS A 125 -18.22 9.61 -19.95
C LYS A 125 -16.71 9.73 -19.87
N ASN A 126 -16.08 10.50 -20.75
CA ASN A 126 -14.63 10.66 -20.81
C ASN A 126 -14.06 11.29 -19.52
N GLU A 127 -14.76 12.28 -18.96
CA GLU A 127 -14.37 12.89 -17.68
C GLU A 127 -14.44 11.86 -16.54
N MET A 128 -15.49 11.05 -16.49
CA MET A 128 -15.66 10.01 -15.48
C MET A 128 -14.65 8.87 -15.62
N GLU A 129 -14.36 8.45 -16.85
CA GLU A 129 -13.37 7.40 -17.12
C GLU A 129 -11.96 7.83 -16.73
N ALA A 130 -11.59 9.10 -16.98
CA ALA A 130 -10.31 9.65 -16.54
C ALA A 130 -10.14 9.63 -15.01
N ILE A 131 -11.24 9.75 -14.25
CA ILE A 131 -11.23 9.69 -12.77
C ILE A 131 -11.30 8.24 -12.27
N ALA A 132 -11.96 7.36 -13.02
CA ALA A 132 -12.16 5.96 -12.65
C ALA A 132 -10.93 5.09 -12.93
N PHE A 133 -10.26 5.35 -14.05
CA PHE A 133 -9.05 4.65 -14.49
C PHE A 133 -7.85 5.59 -14.33
N ASP A 134 -7.45 5.82 -13.08
CA ASP A 134 -6.30 6.68 -12.75
C ASP A 134 -4.98 6.13 -13.37
N GLU A 135 -4.91 4.84 -13.71
CA GLU A 135 -3.74 4.17 -14.30
C GLU A 135 -4.01 3.74 -15.76
N PRO A 136 -3.04 3.91 -16.69
CA PRO A 136 -3.26 3.73 -18.13
C PRO A 136 -3.66 2.30 -18.53
N ASN A 137 -3.12 1.29 -17.84
CA ASN A 137 -3.48 -0.11 -18.03
C ASN A 137 -4.15 -0.69 -16.77
N GLY A 138 -4.67 0.19 -15.91
CA GLY A 138 -5.27 -0.21 -14.65
C GLY A 138 -6.69 -0.72 -14.80
N HIS A 139 -7.11 -1.55 -13.85
CA HIS A 139 -8.54 -1.81 -13.66
C HIS A 139 -9.20 -0.60 -12.99
N LEU A 140 -10.50 -0.71 -12.70
CA LEU A 140 -11.22 0.30 -11.93
C LEU A 140 -10.47 0.62 -10.63
N SER A 141 -10.10 1.89 -10.45
CA SER A 141 -9.34 2.34 -9.29
C SER A 141 -10.14 2.11 -8.00
N ASN A 142 -9.53 1.48 -7.00
CA ASN A 142 -10.14 1.36 -5.67
C ASN A 142 -10.44 2.74 -5.06
N LEU A 143 -9.64 3.74 -5.43
CA LEU A 143 -9.85 5.12 -5.00
C LEU A 143 -11.11 5.72 -5.61
N PHE A 144 -11.53 5.31 -6.81
CA PHE A 144 -12.78 5.78 -7.41
C PHE A 144 -13.99 5.54 -6.50
N LYS A 145 -14.04 4.39 -5.81
CA LYS A 145 -15.12 4.08 -4.85
C LYS A 145 -14.97 4.79 -3.51
N GLY A 146 -13.73 5.07 -3.10
CA GLY A 146 -13.41 5.71 -1.82
C GLY A 146 -13.43 7.24 -1.80
N ARG A 147 -13.73 7.90 -2.94
CA ARG A 147 -13.76 9.37 -3.05
C ARG A 147 -15.14 9.96 -2.73
N LEU A 148 -15.15 11.20 -2.22
CA LEU A 148 -16.36 12.01 -2.13
C LEU A 148 -16.58 12.76 -3.45
N PHE A 149 -17.74 12.59 -4.06
CA PHE A 149 -18.13 13.30 -5.27
C PHE A 149 -19.09 14.43 -4.94
N ARG A 150 -18.71 15.65 -5.30
CA ARG A 150 -19.58 16.83 -5.33
C ARG A 150 -20.19 16.93 -6.71
N VAL A 151 -21.41 16.42 -6.84
CA VAL A 151 -22.14 16.36 -8.11
C VAL A 151 -22.98 17.62 -8.28
N TYR A 152 -22.66 18.41 -9.30
CA TYR A 152 -23.37 19.63 -9.66
C TYR A 152 -24.49 19.30 -10.65
N ILE A 153 -25.75 19.38 -10.19
CA ILE A 153 -26.95 19.13 -10.99
C ILE A 153 -27.69 20.45 -11.18
N GLY A 154 -27.31 21.19 -12.21
CA GLY A 154 -27.82 22.54 -12.46
C GLY A 154 -27.50 23.49 -11.30
N LYS A 155 -28.49 23.79 -10.45
CA LYS A 155 -28.33 24.67 -9.27
C LYS A 155 -28.07 23.92 -7.96
N TRP A 156 -28.20 22.60 -7.96
CA TRP A 156 -28.05 21.77 -6.77
C TRP A 156 -26.66 21.17 -6.72
N ILE A 157 -26.09 21.05 -5.51
CA ILE A 157 -24.85 20.33 -5.26
C ILE A 157 -25.20 19.19 -4.32
N GLU A 158 -24.99 17.96 -4.76
CA GLU A 158 -25.20 16.77 -3.95
C GLU A 158 -23.85 16.11 -3.67
N GLU A 159 -23.54 15.89 -2.39
CA GLU A 159 -22.37 15.13 -1.95
C GLU A 159 -22.71 13.63 -1.96
N CYS A 160 -21.90 12.85 -2.66
CA CYS A 160 -22.20 11.47 -3.00
C CYS A 160 -20.97 10.58 -2.90
N VAL A 161 -21.19 9.29 -2.66
CA VAL A 161 -20.16 8.24 -2.70
C VAL A 161 -20.57 7.19 -3.71
N VAL A 162 -19.62 6.69 -4.48
CA VAL A 162 -19.86 5.61 -5.44
C VAL A 162 -20.10 4.31 -4.68
N THR A 163 -21.28 3.72 -4.87
CA THR A 163 -21.65 2.45 -4.22
C THR A 163 -21.44 1.27 -5.15
N ASP A 164 -21.79 1.42 -6.42
CA ASP A 164 -21.73 0.35 -7.41
C ASP A 164 -21.37 0.91 -8.78
N VAL A 165 -20.62 0.11 -9.54
CA VAL A 165 -20.07 0.51 -10.85
C VAL A 165 -20.15 -0.68 -11.78
N SER A 166 -20.77 -0.48 -12.94
CA SER A 166 -20.77 -1.45 -14.03
C SER A 166 -19.71 -1.04 -15.04
N THR A 167 -18.70 -1.89 -15.22
CA THR A 167 -17.58 -1.64 -16.12
C THR A 167 -17.34 -2.81 -17.06
N HIS A 168 -16.89 -2.55 -18.27
CA HIS A 168 -16.36 -3.60 -19.13
C HIS A 168 -14.91 -3.91 -18.69
N PRO A 169 -14.59 -5.14 -18.25
CA PRO A 169 -13.31 -5.44 -17.61
C PRO A 169 -12.11 -5.42 -18.57
N VAL A 170 -12.32 -5.72 -19.86
CA VAL A 170 -11.26 -5.77 -20.88
C VAL A 170 -11.07 -4.42 -21.56
N GLU A 171 -12.16 -3.86 -22.12
CA GLU A 171 -12.17 -2.56 -22.81
C GLU A 171 -12.02 -1.33 -21.91
N GLN A 172 -12.02 -1.49 -20.57
CA GLN A 172 -11.92 -0.38 -19.60
C GLN A 172 -12.98 0.71 -19.83
N GLU A 173 -14.22 0.31 -20.09
CA GLU A 173 -15.32 1.23 -20.37
C GLU A 173 -16.30 1.30 -19.20
N LEU A 174 -16.71 2.50 -18.79
CA LEU A 174 -17.76 2.68 -17.80
C LEU A 174 -19.14 2.60 -18.46
N MET A 175 -19.98 1.68 -17.99
CA MET A 175 -21.35 1.52 -18.50
C MET A 175 -22.40 2.18 -17.60
N PHE A 176 -22.21 2.16 -16.28
CA PHE A 176 -23.18 2.70 -15.33
C PHE A 176 -22.55 2.95 -13.96
N VAL A 177 -22.98 4.03 -13.28
CA VAL A 177 -22.52 4.35 -11.91
C VAL A 177 -23.70 4.60 -10.97
N ARG A 178 -23.66 3.96 -9.80
CA ARG A 178 -24.60 4.22 -8.70
C ARG A 178 -23.91 5.01 -7.59
N PHE A 179 -24.55 6.09 -7.20
CA PHE A 179 -24.14 6.97 -6.12
C PHE A 179 -25.12 6.88 -4.97
N ASP A 180 -24.60 6.84 -3.74
CA ASP A 180 -25.37 7.07 -2.54
C ASP A 180 -25.04 8.45 -1.98
N ARG A 181 -26.08 9.21 -1.61
CA ARG A 181 -25.87 10.51 -0.99
C ARG A 181 -25.15 10.36 0.34
N HIS A 182 -24.19 11.24 0.56
CA HIS A 182 -23.57 11.45 1.85
C HIS A 182 -24.15 12.72 2.48
N ILE A 183 -24.58 12.62 3.73
CA ILE A 183 -25.11 13.75 4.50
C ILE A 183 -24.34 13.76 5.83
N PRO A 184 -23.70 14.88 6.20
CA PRO A 184 -22.98 14.95 7.47
C PRO A 184 -23.93 14.68 8.63
N GLY A 185 -23.44 13.94 9.63
CA GLY A 185 -24.23 13.46 10.76
C GLY A 185 -25.00 12.16 10.50
N ARG A 186 -25.09 11.69 9.25
CA ARG A 186 -25.59 10.34 8.92
C ARG A 186 -24.45 9.42 8.54
N MET A 187 -24.59 8.16 8.93
CA MET A 187 -23.57 7.15 8.66
C MET A 187 -23.60 6.74 7.18
N THR A 188 -22.44 6.84 6.53
CA THR A 188 -22.18 6.29 5.21
C THR A 188 -21.01 5.32 5.29
N VAL A 189 -21.16 4.13 4.72
CA VAL A 189 -20.07 3.14 4.63
C VAL A 189 -19.32 3.40 3.33
N VAL A 190 -18.00 3.56 3.43
CA VAL A 190 -17.11 3.90 2.30
C VAL A 190 -15.94 2.92 2.26
N PRO A 191 -15.66 2.27 1.12
CA PRO A 191 -14.47 1.44 0.96
C PRO A 191 -13.24 2.33 0.71
N ILE A 192 -12.37 2.48 1.71
CA ILE A 192 -11.17 3.31 1.58
C ILE A 192 -9.99 2.42 1.14
N PRO A 193 -9.27 2.78 0.08
CA PRO A 193 -8.11 2.01 -0.36
C PRO A 193 -6.97 2.06 0.65
N VAL A 194 -6.27 0.94 0.77
CA VAL A 194 -5.06 0.79 1.58
C VAL A 194 -3.84 0.78 0.66
N SER A 195 -2.79 1.49 1.06
CA SER A 195 -1.51 1.54 0.35
C SER A 195 -0.36 1.33 1.32
N ILE A 196 0.72 0.72 0.85
CA ILE A 196 1.91 0.46 1.65
C ILE A 196 2.94 1.57 1.44
N SER A 197 3.60 1.97 2.52
CA SER A 197 4.82 2.78 2.52
C SER A 197 5.94 2.08 3.28
N GLY A 198 7.20 2.40 2.98
CA GLY A 198 8.33 1.86 3.73
C GLY A 198 8.80 0.45 3.33
N LEU A 199 8.35 -0.09 2.19
CA LEU A 199 8.68 -1.46 1.73
C LEU A 199 10.19 -1.74 1.69
N TRP A 200 10.99 -0.80 1.19
CA TRP A 200 12.46 -0.93 1.15
C TRP A 200 13.11 -1.02 2.53
N GLY A 201 12.48 -0.42 3.55
CA GLY A 201 12.95 -0.44 4.94
C GLY A 201 12.54 -1.71 5.69
N CYS A 202 11.51 -2.41 5.23
CA CYS A 202 10.91 -3.57 5.87
C CYS A 202 11.91 -4.70 6.11
N PRO A 203 12.18 -5.10 7.37
CA PRO A 203 13.04 -6.24 7.70
C PRO A 203 12.56 -7.55 7.09
N GLY A 204 11.25 -7.80 7.05
CA GLY A 204 10.68 -9.00 6.45
C GLY A 204 10.96 -9.11 4.96
N TYR A 205 10.75 -8.02 4.22
CA TYR A 205 11.06 -7.93 2.80
C TYR A 205 12.55 -8.12 2.51
N ARG A 206 13.43 -7.47 3.29
CA ARG A 206 14.89 -7.60 3.14
C ARG A 206 15.42 -8.99 3.43
N LYS A 207 14.71 -9.80 4.23
CA LYS A 207 15.03 -11.21 4.48
C LYS A 207 14.56 -12.15 3.37
N GLY A 208 13.90 -11.63 2.33
CA GLY A 208 13.35 -12.42 1.22
C GLY A 208 11.89 -12.83 1.42
N GLY A 209 11.21 -12.29 2.43
CA GLY A 209 9.76 -12.45 2.59
C GLY A 209 8.98 -11.64 1.55
N HIS A 210 7.78 -12.11 1.21
CA HIS A 210 6.83 -11.38 0.39
C HIS A 210 5.90 -10.58 1.30
N VAL A 211 5.66 -9.31 0.97
CA VAL A 211 4.70 -8.45 1.70
C VAL A 211 3.49 -8.26 0.81
N GLU A 212 2.32 -8.64 1.33
CA GLU A 212 1.05 -8.64 0.61
C GLU A 212 0.02 -7.79 1.34
N VAL A 213 -0.78 -7.03 0.57
CA VAL A 213 -1.96 -6.34 1.09
C VAL A 213 -3.13 -7.31 1.03
N ALA A 214 -3.44 -7.96 2.15
CA ALA A 214 -4.56 -8.89 2.26
C ALA A 214 -5.91 -8.19 2.09
N LEU A 215 -6.04 -6.96 2.59
CA LEU A 215 -7.24 -6.13 2.45
C LEU A 215 -6.92 -4.85 1.65
N PRO A 216 -7.10 -4.86 0.31
CA PRO A 216 -6.79 -3.70 -0.54
C PRO A 216 -7.71 -2.50 -0.30
N THR A 217 -8.90 -2.75 0.25
CA THR A 217 -9.86 -1.73 0.67
C THR A 217 -10.44 -2.08 2.03
N VAL A 218 -10.54 -1.09 2.92
CA VAL A 218 -11.15 -1.25 4.25
C VAL A 218 -12.40 -0.39 4.31
N ASN A 219 -13.55 -1.03 4.58
CA ASN A 219 -14.81 -0.30 4.78
C ASN A 219 -14.76 0.52 6.07
N CYS A 220 -15.06 1.80 5.97
CA CYS A 220 -15.19 2.69 7.11
C CYS A 220 -16.58 3.33 7.17
N GLU A 221 -17.12 3.41 8.38
CA GLU A 221 -18.30 4.19 8.73
C GLU A 221 -17.89 5.66 8.91
N VAL A 222 -18.36 6.52 8.02
CA VAL A 222 -18.09 7.96 8.01
C VAL A 222 -19.37 8.71 8.39
N VAL A 223 -19.26 9.59 9.39
CA VAL A 223 -20.33 10.50 9.84
C VAL A 223 -19.93 11.97 9.63
N GLY A 224 -18.64 12.27 9.58
CA GLY A 224 -18.12 13.63 9.34
C GLY A 224 -18.35 14.11 7.91
N GLU A 225 -18.09 15.41 7.66
CA GLU A 225 -18.26 16.04 6.34
C GLU A 225 -17.24 15.57 5.29
N LYS A 226 -16.04 15.23 5.74
CA LYS A 226 -14.95 14.79 4.86
C LYS A 226 -14.79 13.27 4.93
N ILE A 227 -14.64 12.66 3.77
CA ILE A 227 -14.20 11.27 3.66
C ILE A 227 -12.67 11.25 3.81
N PRO A 228 -12.11 10.35 4.63
CA PRO A 228 -10.66 10.27 4.80
C PRO A 228 -9.96 9.88 3.48
N PRO A 229 -8.72 10.34 3.27
CA PRO A 229 -7.90 9.92 2.13
C PRO A 229 -7.51 8.43 2.21
N PRO A 230 -6.90 7.87 1.15
CA PRO A 230 -6.30 6.53 1.18
C PRO A 230 -5.45 6.29 2.43
N LEU A 231 -5.64 5.13 3.06
CA LEU A 231 -4.90 4.74 4.26
C LEU A 231 -3.51 4.28 3.85
N VAL A 232 -2.48 5.03 4.25
CA VAL A 232 -1.09 4.66 3.99
C VAL A 232 -0.51 4.01 5.23
N VAL A 233 -0.23 2.72 5.14
CA VAL A 233 0.32 1.93 6.25
C VAL A 233 1.83 1.83 6.08
N ASP A 234 2.57 2.09 7.17
CA ASP A 234 4.02 1.93 7.19
C ASP A 234 4.40 0.48 7.54
N VAL A 235 5.11 -0.19 6.62
CA VAL A 235 5.64 -1.55 6.82
C VAL A 235 7.12 -1.56 7.18
N SER A 236 7.72 -0.40 7.45
CA SER A 236 9.16 -0.28 7.74
C SER A 236 9.63 -1.10 8.95
N GLN A 237 8.72 -1.42 9.87
CA GLN A 237 9.00 -2.22 11.07
C GLN A 237 8.43 -3.64 11.00
N LEU A 238 7.89 -4.05 9.84
CA LEU A 238 7.29 -5.37 9.69
C LEU A 238 8.37 -6.45 9.60
N HIS A 239 8.33 -7.39 10.54
CA HIS A 239 9.28 -8.50 10.61
C HIS A 239 8.68 -9.75 9.99
N LEU A 240 9.53 -10.58 9.39
CA LEU A 240 9.18 -11.94 9.01
C LEU A 240 9.24 -12.82 10.27
N GLU A 241 8.08 -13.26 10.73
CA GLU A 241 7.88 -14.12 11.91
C GLU A 241 7.24 -15.46 11.50
N GLN A 242 7.22 -16.44 12.40
CA GLN A 242 6.52 -17.70 12.19
C GLN A 242 5.13 -17.62 12.85
N PRO A 243 4.03 -17.91 12.15
CA PRO A 243 3.95 -18.41 10.76
C PRO A 243 4.15 -17.33 9.68
N PHE A 244 3.76 -16.08 9.96
CA PHE A 244 3.97 -14.91 9.11
C PHE A 244 3.85 -13.64 9.97
N GLY A 245 4.48 -12.54 9.53
CA GLY A 245 4.30 -11.22 10.13
C GLY A 245 3.00 -10.58 9.66
N LYS A 246 2.36 -9.76 10.50
CA LYS A 246 1.08 -9.13 10.16
C LYS A 246 0.90 -7.75 10.76
N ILE A 247 0.09 -6.94 10.09
CA ILE A 247 -0.46 -5.68 10.59
C ILE A 247 -1.97 -5.82 10.59
N THR A 248 -2.59 -5.56 11.74
CA THR A 248 -4.04 -5.72 11.95
C THR A 248 -4.79 -4.41 11.85
N LEU A 249 -6.12 -4.47 11.76
CA LEU A 249 -6.97 -3.27 11.81
C LEU A 249 -6.76 -2.46 13.10
N ARG A 250 -6.50 -3.12 14.24
CA ARG A 250 -6.16 -2.44 15.50
C ARG A 250 -4.93 -1.55 15.36
N ASP A 251 -3.90 -1.99 14.64
CA ASP A 251 -2.66 -1.24 14.44
C ASP A 251 -2.87 -0.01 13.55
N MET A 252 -3.93 0.00 12.74
CA MET A 252 -4.30 1.10 11.86
C MET A 252 -5.21 2.15 12.51
N LEU A 253 -5.68 1.95 13.75
CA LEU A 253 -6.49 2.93 14.47
C LEU A 253 -5.88 4.34 14.53
N PRO A 254 -4.54 4.53 14.72
CA PRO A 254 -3.93 5.86 14.72
C PRO A 254 -3.99 6.58 13.37
N LEU A 255 -4.28 5.88 12.27
CA LEU A 255 -4.45 6.47 10.94
C LEU A 255 -5.81 7.14 10.77
N LEU A 256 -6.79 6.81 11.62
CA LEU A 256 -8.11 7.43 11.60
C LEU A 256 -8.10 8.77 12.36
N PRO A 257 -8.96 9.72 11.97
CA PRO A 257 -9.14 10.97 12.72
C PRO A 257 -9.50 10.72 14.20
N PRO A 258 -8.86 11.43 15.16
CA PRO A 258 -9.10 11.24 16.59
C PRO A 258 -10.48 11.72 17.04
N ASP A 259 -11.17 12.51 16.23
CA ASP A 259 -12.48 13.11 16.52
C ASP A 259 -13.63 12.08 16.54
N GLY A 260 -13.36 10.84 16.10
CA GLY A 260 -14.34 9.76 16.07
C GLY A 260 -15.39 9.89 14.97
N THR A 261 -15.18 10.81 14.02
CA THR A 261 -16.00 11.05 12.82
C THR A 261 -15.95 9.91 11.81
N VAL A 262 -14.86 9.13 11.84
CA VAL A 262 -14.62 7.95 11.00
C VAL A 262 -14.26 6.79 11.90
N ARG A 263 -14.81 5.61 11.60
CA ARG A 263 -14.49 4.36 12.28
C ARG A 263 -14.42 3.23 11.26
N PHE A 264 -13.67 2.18 11.55
CA PHE A 264 -13.76 0.95 10.75
C PHE A 264 -15.19 0.37 10.83
N SER A 265 -15.64 -0.30 9.77
CA SER A 265 -16.96 -0.93 9.75
C SER A 265 -17.11 -1.90 10.91
N ARG A 266 -18.31 -1.96 11.50
CA ARG A 266 -18.64 -2.91 12.57
C ARG A 266 -18.69 -4.36 12.11
N ASP A 267 -18.71 -4.57 10.80
CA ASP A 267 -18.66 -5.90 10.20
C ASP A 267 -17.31 -6.58 10.41
N TYR A 268 -16.26 -5.81 10.68
CA TYR A 268 -14.91 -6.32 10.86
C TYR A 268 -14.57 -6.68 12.30
N SER A 269 -13.71 -7.68 12.45
CA SER A 269 -12.98 -7.89 13.70
C SER A 269 -11.69 -7.04 13.75
N MET A 270 -11.36 -6.46 14.89
CA MET A 270 -10.16 -5.64 15.06
C MET A 270 -8.85 -6.42 14.87
N ASP A 271 -8.92 -7.75 14.94
CA ASP A 271 -7.79 -8.66 14.73
C ASP A 271 -7.63 -9.10 13.26
N GLU A 272 -8.47 -8.58 12.35
CA GLU A 272 -8.33 -8.84 10.92
C GLU A 272 -7.01 -8.31 10.37
N GLU A 273 -6.44 -9.10 9.48
CA GLU A 273 -5.10 -8.91 8.93
C GLU A 273 -5.20 -8.10 7.65
N VAL A 274 -4.60 -6.90 7.64
CA VAL A 274 -4.66 -5.99 6.51
C VAL A 274 -3.45 -6.17 5.60
N ILE A 275 -2.28 -6.32 6.21
CA ILE A 275 -1.01 -6.56 5.52
C ILE A 275 -0.35 -7.76 6.17
N THR A 276 0.16 -8.66 5.35
CA THR A 276 0.87 -9.85 5.78
C THR A 276 2.27 -9.88 5.17
N CYS A 277 3.21 -10.51 5.87
CA CYS A 277 4.55 -10.77 5.40
C CYS A 277 4.91 -12.23 5.66
N TYR A 278 5.03 -13.02 4.61
CA TYR A 278 5.29 -14.45 4.71
C TYR A 278 6.50 -14.86 3.86
N ASP A 279 7.06 -16.02 4.17
CA ASP A 279 8.10 -16.63 3.34
C ASP A 279 7.42 -17.46 2.25
N PRO A 280 7.50 -17.07 0.97
CA PRO A 280 6.88 -17.84 -0.11
C PRO A 280 7.44 -19.27 -0.21
N LYS A 281 8.66 -19.52 0.30
CA LYS A 281 9.26 -20.87 0.31
C LYS A 281 8.74 -21.76 1.43
N ALA A 282 8.14 -21.17 2.46
CA ALA A 282 7.55 -21.93 3.56
C ALA A 282 6.16 -22.49 3.19
N LEU A 283 5.54 -21.99 2.12
CA LEU A 283 4.32 -22.56 1.56
C LEU A 283 4.64 -23.93 0.97
N GLY A 284 3.99 -24.97 1.47
CA GLY A 284 4.14 -26.31 0.93
C GLY A 284 3.64 -26.34 -0.52
N GLU A 285 4.50 -26.73 -1.45
CA GLU A 285 4.12 -26.94 -2.84
C GLU A 285 3.07 -28.06 -2.90
N VAL A 286 1.87 -27.75 -3.40
CA VAL A 286 0.89 -28.79 -3.72
C VAL A 286 1.35 -29.43 -5.02
N PRO A 287 1.63 -30.76 -5.04
CA PRO A 287 2.01 -31.41 -6.27
C PRO A 287 0.89 -31.26 -7.30
N LEU A 288 1.27 -31.03 -8.56
CA LEU A 288 0.31 -31.00 -9.65
C LEU A 288 -0.50 -32.31 -9.67
N PRO A 289 -1.80 -32.26 -10.04
CA PRO A 289 -2.57 -33.48 -10.29
C PRO A 289 -1.83 -34.40 -11.26
N HIS A 290 -1.89 -35.71 -11.04
CA HIS A 290 -1.17 -36.70 -11.84
C HIS A 290 -1.58 -36.67 -13.32
N ASP A 291 -2.79 -36.21 -13.61
CA ASP A 291 -3.41 -36.06 -14.91
C ASP A 291 -3.22 -34.67 -15.53
N TRP A 292 -2.53 -33.75 -14.86
CA TRP A 292 -2.32 -32.40 -15.40
C TRP A 292 -1.37 -32.43 -16.61
N GLN A 293 -1.85 -31.90 -17.73
CA GLN A 293 -1.13 -31.75 -18.98
C GLN A 293 -1.09 -30.27 -19.32
N ASP A 294 0.11 -29.71 -19.49
CA ASP A 294 0.25 -28.30 -19.82
C ASP A 294 -0.27 -28.01 -21.25
N PRO A 295 -1.32 -27.19 -21.43
CA PRO A 295 -1.88 -26.89 -22.73
C PRO A 295 -0.92 -26.11 -23.66
N ASN A 296 0.14 -25.50 -23.11
CA ASN A 296 1.13 -24.75 -23.90
C ASN A 296 2.31 -25.59 -24.40
N PHE A 297 2.42 -26.88 -24.04
CA PHE A 297 3.58 -27.71 -24.41
C PHE A 297 3.21 -28.88 -25.33
N ASN A 298 3.69 -28.82 -26.57
CA ASN A 298 3.65 -29.95 -27.51
C ASN A 298 4.65 -31.05 -27.08
N HIS A 299 4.15 -32.28 -26.92
CA HIS A 299 4.91 -33.46 -26.49
C HIS A 299 6.04 -33.85 -27.45
N ARG A 300 7.17 -33.16 -27.38
CA ARG A 300 8.44 -33.61 -27.99
C ARG A 300 9.28 -34.35 -26.96
N GLY A 301 8.85 -35.56 -26.58
CA GLY A 301 9.67 -36.66 -26.03
C GLY A 301 10.49 -36.46 -24.75
N GLY A 302 10.56 -35.26 -24.15
CA GLY A 302 11.31 -34.98 -22.93
C GLY A 302 10.40 -34.90 -21.70
N ARG A 303 10.77 -35.57 -20.59
CA ARG A 303 10.21 -35.28 -19.27
C ARG A 303 10.87 -34.03 -18.72
N TYR A 304 10.10 -32.98 -18.50
CA TYR A 304 10.57 -31.74 -17.88
C TYR A 304 10.34 -31.80 -16.37
N HIS A 305 11.39 -31.53 -15.58
CA HIS A 305 11.27 -31.34 -14.14
C HIS A 305 10.81 -29.89 -13.88
N LEU A 306 9.52 -29.70 -13.64
CA LEU A 306 9.00 -28.50 -13.00
C LEU A 306 9.42 -28.58 -11.52
N THR A 307 10.62 -28.09 -11.20
CA THR A 307 11.01 -27.82 -9.82
C THR A 307 11.03 -26.31 -9.66
N TYR A 308 10.22 -25.79 -8.74
CA TYR A 308 10.00 -24.36 -8.53
C TYR A 308 11.18 -23.65 -7.83
N THR A 309 12.26 -24.37 -7.49
CA THR A 309 13.46 -23.80 -6.87
C THR A 309 14.36 -23.01 -7.84
N GLY A 310 13.83 -22.59 -8.99
CA GLY A 310 14.50 -21.74 -9.96
C GLY A 310 13.48 -20.86 -10.68
N PHE A 311 13.82 -19.58 -10.85
CA PHE A 311 13.00 -18.55 -11.51
C PHE A 311 12.64 -18.87 -12.98
N TRP A 312 13.19 -19.94 -13.56
CA TRP A 312 12.92 -20.41 -14.91
C TRP A 312 12.76 -21.94 -14.93
N PRO A 313 11.78 -22.50 -15.66
CA PRO A 313 11.71 -23.94 -15.90
C PRO A 313 12.99 -24.39 -16.61
N LYS A 314 13.76 -25.27 -15.97
CA LYS A 314 15.01 -25.78 -16.53
C LYS A 314 14.73 -26.97 -17.43
N GLN A 315 14.99 -26.80 -18.72
CA GLN A 315 15.03 -27.89 -19.68
C GLN A 315 16.37 -28.64 -19.54
N THR A 316 16.39 -29.74 -18.80
CA THR A 316 17.50 -30.70 -18.85
C THR A 316 17.26 -31.68 -19.98
N THR A 317 17.98 -31.53 -21.08
CA THR A 317 18.13 -32.59 -22.09
C THR A 317 19.00 -33.69 -21.50
N ARG A 318 18.49 -34.93 -21.45
CA ARG A 318 19.36 -36.10 -21.23
C ARG A 318 20.31 -36.21 -22.43
N SER A 319 21.60 -36.05 -22.17
CA SER A 319 22.67 -36.58 -23.01
C SER A 319 22.68 -38.10 -22.93
#